data_AF-A0A2N5AGP2-F1
#
_entry.id   AF-A0A2N5AGP2-F1
#
_cell.length_a   1.000
_cell.length_b   1.000
_cell.length_c   1.000
_cell.angle_alpha   90.00
_cell.angle_beta   90.00
_cell.angle_gamma   90.00
#
_symmetry.space_group_name_H-M   'P 1'
#
loop_
_entity.id
_entity.type
_entity.pdbx_description
1 polymer ?
#
loop_
_entity_poly.entity_id
_entity_poly.type
_entity_poly.pdbx_seq_one_letter_code
_entity_poly.pdbx_strand_id
1 'polypeptide(L)'
;MAKGTTSTPHDAVFKQFLTQADTARDFLAIHLPPALRQRCDLDTLQLESASFIEESLRAWYSDVLWSLKTASGEGYIYVVIEHQSSPDAQMAFRLMRYAIA
;
A
#
# COMPACT_ATOMS: atom_id res chain seq x y z
N MET A 1 -9.63 27.49 9.71
CA MET A 1 -8.87 26.23 9.54
C MET A 1 -9.87 25.13 9.22
N ALA A 2 -10.06 24.82 7.93
CA ALA A 2 -11.01 23.82 7.50
C ALA A 2 -10.37 22.44 7.65
N LYS A 3 -11.01 21.60 8.47
CA LYS A 3 -10.65 20.19 8.68
C LYS A 3 -10.91 19.46 7.36
N GLY A 4 -9.86 19.20 6.59
CA GLY A 4 -9.95 18.47 5.33
C GLY A 4 -10.39 17.04 5.61
N THR A 5 -11.68 16.78 5.52
CA THR A 5 -12.21 15.42 5.41
C THR A 5 -11.71 14.87 4.09
N THR A 6 -10.83 13.87 4.11
CA THR A 6 -10.44 13.15 2.91
C THR A 6 -11.70 12.57 2.27
N SER A 7 -12.08 13.13 1.13
CA SER A 7 -13.31 12.84 0.39
C SER A 7 -13.20 11.51 -0.38
N THR A 8 -12.70 10.45 0.24
CA THR A 8 -12.57 9.12 -0.39
C THR A 8 -12.84 8.00 0.63
N PRO A 9 -14.12 7.75 0.97
CA PRO A 9 -14.49 6.71 1.94
C PRO A 9 -13.98 5.31 1.53
N HIS A 10 -13.85 5.06 0.23
CA HIS A 10 -13.31 3.81 -0.29
C HIS A 10 -11.82 3.63 0.02
N ASP A 11 -11.00 4.69 -0.11
CA ASP A 11 -9.58 4.61 0.25
C ASP A 11 -9.42 4.35 1.76
N ALA A 12 -10.21 5.03 2.60
CA ALA A 12 -10.19 4.78 4.04
C ALA A 12 -10.49 3.31 4.38
N VAL A 13 -11.43 2.69 3.66
CA VAL A 13 -11.76 1.27 3.82
C VAL A 13 -10.60 0.36 3.40
N PHE A 14 -9.99 0.60 2.22
CA PHE A 14 -8.83 -0.18 1.77
C PHE A 14 -7.65 -0.05 2.72
N LYS A 15 -7.35 1.16 3.18
CA LYS A 15 -6.30 1.40 4.17
C LYS A 15 -6.57 0.66 5.48
N GLN A 16 -7.82 0.67 5.95
CA GLN A 16 -8.19 -0.05 7.16
C GLN A 16 -8.02 -1.57 7.00
N PHE A 17 -8.38 -2.12 5.84
CA PHE A 17 -8.20 -3.54 5.57
C PHE A 17 -6.73 -3.93 5.47
N LEU A 18 -5.92 -3.13 4.77
CA LEU A 18 -4.51 -3.44 4.51
C LEU A 18 -3.56 -3.13 5.65
N THR A 19 -4.05 -2.52 6.73
CA THR A 19 -3.32 -2.43 8.00
C THR A 19 -3.53 -3.66 8.89
N GLN A 20 -4.47 -4.56 8.54
CA GLN A 20 -4.65 -5.84 9.20
C GLN A 20 -3.72 -6.89 8.58
N ALA A 21 -2.91 -7.56 9.40
CA ALA A 21 -1.86 -8.47 8.92
C ALA A 21 -2.42 -9.65 8.11
N ASP A 22 -3.53 -10.25 8.55
CA ASP A 22 -4.12 -11.40 7.84
C ASP A 22 -4.66 -10.99 6.46
N THR A 23 -5.39 -9.87 6.40
CA THR A 23 -5.90 -9.33 5.13
C THR A 23 -4.77 -8.92 4.19
N ALA A 24 -3.71 -8.29 4.70
CA ALA A 24 -2.54 -7.94 3.93
C ALA A 24 -1.82 -9.19 3.40
N ARG A 25 -1.69 -10.25 4.21
CA ARG A 25 -1.11 -11.53 3.80
C ARG A 25 -1.89 -12.15 2.65
N ASP A 26 -3.21 -12.23 2.78
CA ASP A 26 -4.08 -12.79 1.72
C ASP A 26 -4.00 -11.97 0.44
N PHE A 27 -4.06 -10.63 0.57
CA PHE A 27 -3.94 -9.72 -0.56
C PHE A 27 -2.61 -9.90 -1.29
N LEU A 28 -1.50 -9.93 -0.56
CA LEU A 28 -0.17 -10.13 -1.14
C LEU A 28 -0.02 -11.55 -1.72
N ALA A 29 -0.59 -12.57 -1.10
CA ALA A 29 -0.57 -13.94 -1.61
C ALA A 29 -1.26 -14.07 -2.99
N ILE A 30 -2.34 -13.31 -3.21
CA ILE A 30 -3.10 -13.28 -4.47
C ILE A 30 -2.36 -12.46 -5.54
N HIS A 31 -1.78 -11.32 -5.17
CA HIS A 31 -1.30 -10.33 -6.14
C HIS A 31 0.22 -10.30 -6.36
N LEU A 32 1.04 -10.84 -5.46
CA LEU A 32 2.48 -10.92 -5.72
C LEU A 32 2.77 -11.96 -6.82
N PRO A 33 3.62 -11.62 -7.81
CA PRO A 33 4.16 -12.60 -8.73
C PRO A 33 4.80 -13.79 -7.98
N PRO A 34 4.60 -15.05 -8.41
CA PRO A 34 5.08 -16.22 -7.68
C PRO A 34 6.59 -16.19 -7.36
N ALA A 35 7.40 -15.66 -8.29
CA ALA A 35 8.85 -15.55 -8.11
C ALA A 35 9.26 -14.60 -6.97
N LEU A 36 8.46 -13.55 -6.69
CA LEU A 36 8.68 -12.66 -5.56
C LEU A 36 8.11 -13.29 -4.28
N ARG A 37 6.92 -13.86 -4.36
CA ARG A 37 6.26 -14.51 -3.22
C ARG A 37 7.13 -15.61 -2.60
N GLN A 38 7.79 -16.44 -3.41
CA GLN A 38 8.68 -17.50 -2.93
C GLN A 38 9.90 -16.99 -2.15
N ARG A 39 10.25 -15.71 -2.30
CA ARG A 39 11.39 -15.08 -1.62
C ARG A 39 10.98 -14.43 -0.30
N CYS A 40 9.69 -14.30 -0.03
CA CYS A 40 9.10 -13.54 1.07
C CYS A 40 8.43 -14.47 2.08
N ASP A 41 8.67 -14.23 3.37
CA ASP A 41 7.94 -14.87 4.46
C ASP A 41 6.78 -13.95 4.90
N LEU A 42 5.61 -14.15 4.30
CA LEU A 42 4.43 -13.31 4.55
C LEU A 42 3.83 -13.52 5.95
N ASP A 43 4.24 -14.55 6.70
CA ASP A 43 3.82 -14.74 8.09
C ASP A 43 4.57 -13.79 9.05
N THR A 44 5.63 -13.15 8.57
CA THR A 44 6.47 -12.21 9.33
C THR A 44 6.13 -10.74 9.07
N LEU A 45 5.01 -10.46 8.38
CA LEU A 45 4.56 -9.11 8.06
C LEU A 45 4.44 -8.25 9.34
N GLN A 46 5.18 -7.15 9.39
CA GLN A 46 5.07 -6.12 10.42
C GLN A 46 4.72 -4.77 9.80
N LEU A 47 3.68 -4.12 10.34
CA LEU A 47 3.20 -2.85 9.85
C LEU A 47 4.19 -1.76 10.25
N GLU A 48 4.78 -1.11 9.26
CA GLU A 48 5.74 -0.04 9.49
C GLU A 48 5.06 1.31 9.56
N SER A 49 5.66 2.23 10.31
CA SER A 49 5.15 3.58 10.38
C SER A 49 5.24 4.25 9.00
N ALA A 50 4.14 4.88 8.58
CA ALA A 50 4.08 5.67 7.34
C ALA A 50 5.00 6.91 7.35
N SER A 51 5.82 7.10 8.39
CA SER A 51 6.71 8.25 8.60
C SER A 51 7.72 8.44 7.47
N PHE A 52 8.11 7.36 6.79
CA PHE A 52 8.98 7.35 5.60
C PHE A 52 8.31 7.82 4.31
N ILE A 53 6.97 7.86 4.27
CA ILE A 53 6.21 8.29 3.10
C ILE A 53 6.11 9.81 3.14
N GLU A 54 6.44 10.46 2.02
CA GLU A 54 6.39 11.91 1.88
C GLU A 54 5.02 12.45 2.33
N GLU A 55 5.03 13.53 3.10
CA GLU A 55 3.83 14.08 3.76
C GLU A 55 2.76 14.52 2.74
N SER A 56 3.20 14.90 1.53
CA SER A 56 2.34 15.26 0.39
C SER A 56 1.57 14.06 -0.20
N LEU A 57 2.10 12.83 -0.06
CA LEU A 57 1.48 11.59 -0.55
C LEU A 57 0.54 10.98 0.50
N ARG A 58 0.83 11.19 1.79
CA ARG A 58 0.12 10.58 2.93
C ARG A 58 -1.38 10.93 3.02
N ALA A 59 -1.79 12.08 2.47
CA ALA A 59 -3.16 12.60 2.59
C ALA A 59 -4.14 12.06 1.53
N TRP A 60 -3.64 11.45 0.46
CA TRP A 60 -4.46 11.15 -0.72
C TRP A 60 -4.65 9.65 -0.96
N TYR A 61 -3.80 8.79 -0.37
CA TYR A 61 -3.70 7.39 -0.80
C TYR A 61 -3.63 6.38 0.36
N SER A 62 -4.03 5.15 0.04
CA SER A 62 -4.02 4.01 0.97
C SER A 62 -2.64 3.38 1.02
N ASP A 63 -1.62 4.20 1.24
CA ASP A 63 -0.25 3.75 1.26
C ASP A 63 0.03 2.99 2.57
N VAL A 64 0.48 1.74 2.43
CA VAL A 64 0.85 0.87 3.56
C VAL A 64 2.23 0.29 3.31
N LEU A 65 3.10 0.40 4.32
CA LEU A 65 4.43 -0.20 4.31
C LEU A 65 4.47 -1.38 5.27
N TRP A 66 4.94 -2.52 4.76
CA TRP A 66 5.16 -3.72 5.55
C TRP A 66 6.63 -4.10 5.50
N SER A 67 7.23 -4.38 6.65
CA SER A 67 8.49 -5.12 6.73
C SER A 67 8.20 -6.62 6.83
N LEU A 68 9.13 -7.43 6.34
CA LEU A 68 9.05 -8.89 6.38
C LEU A 68 10.42 -9.51 6.18
N LYS A 69 10.56 -10.76 6.61
CA LYS A 69 11.73 -11.57 6.30
C LYS A 69 11.69 -12.07 4.87
N THR A 70 12.87 -12.13 4.27
CA THR A 70 13.09 -12.70 2.94
C THR A 70 14.25 -13.68 2.98
N ALA A 71 14.41 -14.46 1.90
CA ALA A 71 15.56 -15.35 1.74
C ALA A 71 16.93 -14.63 1.80
N SER A 72 16.96 -13.30 1.67
CA SER A 72 18.18 -12.48 1.68
C SER A 72 18.29 -11.56 2.90
N GLY A 73 17.44 -11.73 3.92
CA GLY A 73 17.37 -10.88 5.10
C GLY A 73 16.07 -10.08 5.19
N GLU A 74 16.07 -8.95 5.89
CA GLU A 74 14.90 -8.08 6.00
C GLU A 74 14.57 -7.43 4.65
N GLY A 75 13.27 -7.35 4.35
CA GLY A 75 12.73 -6.73 3.15
C GLY A 75 11.54 -5.85 3.47
N TYR A 76 11.06 -5.13 2.46
CA TYR A 76 9.91 -4.25 2.57
C TYR A 76 8.98 -4.44 1.37
N ILE A 77 7.68 -4.39 1.63
CA ILE A 77 6.63 -4.32 0.62
C ILE A 77 5.88 -3.01 0.84
N TYR A 78 5.94 -2.14 -0.17
CA TYR A 78 5.17 -0.90 -0.21
C TYR A 78 3.96 -1.10 -1.10
N VAL A 79 2.77 -0.99 -0.51
CA VAL A 79 1.50 -1.17 -1.19
C VAL A 79 0.88 0.19 -1.42
N VAL A 80 0.77 0.57 -2.70
CA VAL A 80 0.08 1.78 -3.16
C VAL A 80 -1.25 1.36 -3.75
N ILE A 81 -2.35 1.84 -3.17
CA ILE A 81 -3.70 1.59 -3.67
C ILE A 81 -4.47 2.89 -3.75
N GLU A 82 -5.14 3.04 -4.88
CA GLU A 82 -6.06 4.14 -5.16
C GLU A 82 -7.38 3.55 -5.65
N HIS A 83 -8.48 3.81 -4.94
CA HIS A 83 -9.80 3.37 -5.39
C HIS A 83 -10.43 4.41 -6.33
N GLN A 84 -10.78 3.96 -7.54
CA GLN A 84 -11.48 4.77 -8.52
C GLN A 84 -12.98 4.49 -8.54
N SER A 85 -13.77 5.49 -8.16
CA SER A 85 -15.24 5.44 -8.24
C SER A 85 -15.78 5.70 -9.65
N SER A 86 -14.96 6.24 -10.55
CA SER A 86 -15.30 6.49 -11.95
C SER A 86 -14.09 6.24 -12.85
N PRO A 87 -14.27 5.87 -14.12
CA PRO A 87 -13.16 5.73 -15.05
C PRO A 87 -12.37 7.03 -15.21
N ASP A 88 -11.05 6.97 -15.06
CA ASP A 88 -10.11 8.07 -15.27
C ASP A 88 -9.08 7.65 -16.33
N ALA A 89 -9.03 8.37 -17.45
CA ALA A 89 -8.13 8.08 -18.57
C ALA A 89 -6.64 8.26 -18.21
N GLN A 90 -6.32 9.02 -17.15
CA GLN A 90 -4.95 9.33 -16.74
C GLN A 90 -4.47 8.46 -15.57
N MET A 91 -5.19 7.37 -15.26
CA MET A 91 -4.91 6.53 -14.10
C MET A 91 -3.49 5.99 -14.01
N ALA A 92 -2.95 5.51 -15.13
CA ALA A 92 -1.56 5.05 -15.17
C ALA A 92 -0.56 6.18 -14.82
N PHE A 93 -0.82 7.42 -15.24
CA PHE A 93 0.05 8.56 -14.94
C PHE A 93 0.00 8.96 -13.47
N ARG A 94 -1.18 8.86 -12.83
CA ARG A 94 -1.32 9.08 -11.39
C ARG A 94 -0.51 8.05 -10.61
N LEU A 95 -0.61 6.76 -10.99
CA LEU A 95 0.20 5.71 -10.39
C LEU A 95 1.71 5.89 -10.62
N MET A 96 2.12 6.34 -11.80
CA MET A 96 3.54 6.63 -12.07
C MET A 96 4.10 7.75 -11.20
N ARG A 97 3.27 8.72 -10.78
CA ARG A 97 3.73 9.81 -9.90
C ARG A 97 4.29 9.29 -8.58
N TYR A 98 3.78 8.17 -8.05
CA TYR A 98 4.31 7.55 -6.83
C TYR A 98 5.68 6.91 -6.99
N ALA A 99 6.05 6.51 -8.21
CA ALA A 99 7.33 5.88 -8.47
C ALA A 99 8.45 6.91 -8.68
N ILE A 100 8.09 8.17 -8.91
CA ILE A 100 9.01 9.25 -9.32
C ILE A 100 9.16 10.32 -8.23
N ALA A 101 8.10 10.58 -7.46
CA ALA A 101 8.09 11.57 -6.38
C ALA A 101 8.94 11.12 -5.18
#